data_AF-A0A952AZG4-F1
#
_entry.id   AF-A0A952AZG4-F1
#
_cell.length_a   1.000
_cell.length_b   1.000
_cell.length_c   1.000
_cell.angle_alpha   90.00
_cell.angle_beta   90.00
_cell.angle_gamma   90.00
#
_symmetry.space_group_name_H-M   'P 1'
#
loop_
_entity.id
_entity.type
_entity.pdbx_description
1 polymer ?
#
loop_
_entity_poly.entity_id
_entity_poly.type
_entity_poly.pdbx_seq_one_letter_code
_entity_poly.pdbx_strand_id
1 'polypeptide(L)'
;MSTITEKNMEDLIAQNPDKYLGESGLSLVARQYCIGNFRFDLLFMDRHGGKLIVEIQRGTLDRNHMFKVFDYCDEYRERNPTEFVEPLLVANIIPHERKRRLSRRGIPFMEIPEEAFMKDEQPANIESQAKDIPITQPDAMGNQISLRGPSRHTNDVLSVSQLTPEKNYELNSAYHSFVRVVLDRKIHREVKAKELIMGSLGKMTHEQFEDFFDLVDDDPTGPWFGPTLNVPNRALIRACPIDQLNELVVNLVSTQSMKSLGEWRKKGFKGLSYGVASLILYIYEPTTYYVWLKKNHKGLQVLGRISFSYPSNAIAPESMDSLYSQFNASVISWRDELSIHERSVDWVLWAACELVNNPNNRYLRAYIDGSVE
;
A
#
# COMPACT_ATOMS: atom_id res chain seq x y z
N MET A 1 -24.78 -36.42 -1.93
CA MET A 1 -23.94 -35.36 -2.53
C MET A 1 -22.53 -35.57 -2.00
N SER A 2 -21.51 -35.55 -2.86
CA SER A 2 -20.12 -35.60 -2.39
C SER A 2 -19.87 -34.38 -1.50
N THR A 3 -19.37 -34.59 -0.29
CA THR A 3 -19.01 -33.52 0.62
C THR A 3 -17.53 -33.23 0.46
N ILE A 4 -17.19 -31.98 0.15
CA ILE A 4 -15.79 -31.57 -0.03
C ILE A 4 -15.00 -31.72 1.27
N THR A 5 -13.79 -32.27 1.25
CA THR A 5 -12.94 -32.34 2.47
C THR A 5 -11.95 -31.18 2.54
N GLU A 6 -11.36 -30.90 3.71
CA GLU A 6 -10.26 -29.92 3.84
C GLU A 6 -9.09 -30.27 2.90
N LYS A 7 -8.78 -31.57 2.77
CA LYS A 7 -7.78 -32.04 1.82
C LYS A 7 -8.13 -31.66 0.37
N ASN A 8 -9.40 -31.72 0.00
CA ASN A 8 -9.83 -31.31 -1.35
C ASN A 8 -9.67 -29.80 -1.55
N MET A 9 -10.01 -29.00 -0.55
CA MET A 9 -9.77 -27.55 -0.57
C MET A 9 -8.26 -27.26 -0.70
N GLU A 10 -7.42 -27.93 0.08
CA GLU A 10 -5.96 -27.85 0.01
C GLU A 10 -5.44 -28.23 -1.38
N ASP A 11 -5.90 -29.34 -1.95
CA ASP A 11 -5.52 -29.81 -3.29
C ASP A 11 -5.87 -28.78 -4.37
N LEU A 12 -7.06 -28.19 -4.30
CA LEU A 12 -7.54 -27.20 -5.27
C LEU A 12 -6.80 -25.86 -5.17
N ILE A 13 -6.55 -25.37 -3.95
CA ILE A 13 -5.78 -24.14 -3.71
C ILE A 13 -4.33 -24.33 -4.16
N ALA A 14 -3.70 -25.46 -3.82
CA ALA A 14 -2.34 -25.77 -4.25
C ALA A 14 -2.18 -25.80 -5.78
N GLN A 15 -3.19 -26.30 -6.49
CA GLN A 15 -3.19 -26.39 -7.95
C GLN A 15 -3.49 -25.06 -8.64
N ASN A 16 -4.31 -24.20 -8.02
CA ASN A 16 -4.79 -22.95 -8.62
C ASN A 16 -4.76 -21.78 -7.63
N PRO A 17 -3.58 -21.42 -7.08
CA PRO A 17 -3.49 -20.40 -6.03
C PRO A 17 -4.03 -19.05 -6.51
N ASP A 18 -3.73 -18.64 -7.74
CA ASP A 18 -4.24 -17.39 -8.32
C ASP A 18 -5.77 -17.29 -8.31
N LYS A 19 -6.45 -18.42 -8.56
CA LYS A 19 -7.92 -18.48 -8.59
C LYS A 19 -8.52 -18.35 -7.20
N TYR A 20 -7.97 -19.06 -6.23
CA TYR A 20 -8.55 -19.16 -4.89
C TYR A 20 -8.04 -18.10 -3.94
N LEU A 21 -6.80 -17.60 -4.11
CA LEU A 21 -6.16 -16.64 -3.22
C LEU A 21 -6.10 -15.23 -3.83
N GLY A 22 -6.43 -15.07 -5.12
CA GLY A 22 -6.48 -13.77 -5.79
C GLY A 22 -5.12 -13.11 -6.04
N GLU A 23 -4.03 -13.85 -5.83
CA GLU A 23 -2.65 -13.37 -5.99
C GLU A 23 -1.96 -14.15 -7.11
N SER A 24 -1.42 -13.41 -8.09
CA SER A 24 -0.70 -14.02 -9.22
C SER A 24 0.77 -14.24 -8.92
N GLY A 25 1.29 -15.37 -9.38
CA GLY A 25 2.71 -15.69 -9.27
C GLY A 25 3.10 -16.34 -7.94
N LEU A 26 2.12 -16.87 -7.19
CA LEU A 26 2.40 -17.72 -6.04
C LEU A 26 2.93 -19.08 -6.50
N SER A 27 4.10 -19.44 -5.99
CA SER A 27 4.73 -20.74 -6.22
C SER A 27 4.59 -21.61 -4.98
N LEU A 28 3.98 -22.79 -5.11
CA LEU A 28 3.87 -23.73 -4.00
C LEU A 28 5.27 -24.23 -3.59
N VAL A 29 5.63 -23.97 -2.33
CA VAL A 29 6.90 -24.41 -1.73
C VAL A 29 6.72 -25.76 -1.06
N ALA A 30 5.67 -25.90 -0.25
CA ALA A 30 5.41 -27.11 0.50
C ALA A 30 3.93 -27.26 0.86
N ARG A 31 3.53 -28.50 1.13
CA ARG A 31 2.22 -28.87 1.69
C ARG A 31 2.45 -29.54 3.02
N GLN A 32 1.54 -29.35 3.98
CA GLN A 32 1.58 -29.98 5.30
C GLN A 32 2.97 -29.82 5.96
N TYR A 33 3.54 -28.62 5.86
CA TYR A 33 4.91 -28.34 6.27
C TYR A 33 5.00 -28.21 7.78
N CYS A 34 6.00 -28.87 8.38
CA CYS A 34 6.20 -28.87 9.82
C CYS A 34 7.27 -27.87 10.25
N ILE A 35 6.98 -27.08 11.28
CA ILE A 35 7.95 -26.23 11.97
C ILE A 35 7.84 -26.40 13.48
N GLY A 36 8.90 -26.88 14.11
CA GLY A 36 8.83 -27.29 15.52
C GLY A 36 7.74 -28.35 15.71
N ASN A 37 6.74 -28.04 16.55
CA ASN A 37 5.59 -28.91 16.81
C ASN A 37 4.34 -28.56 15.98
N PHE A 38 4.45 -27.56 15.10
CA PHE A 38 3.34 -27.08 14.27
C PHE A 38 3.39 -27.69 12.88
N ARG A 39 2.23 -27.80 12.24
CA ARG A 39 2.07 -28.20 10.85
C ARG A 39 1.00 -27.32 10.21
N PHE A 40 1.35 -26.61 9.15
CA PHE A 40 0.43 -25.78 8.38
C PHE A 40 0.16 -26.36 7.00
N ASP A 41 -1.01 -26.07 6.44
CA ASP A 41 -1.53 -26.76 5.26
C ASP A 41 -0.74 -26.47 3.99
N LEU A 42 -0.48 -25.20 3.68
CA LEU A 42 0.27 -24.79 2.50
C LEU A 42 1.30 -23.71 2.82
N LEU A 43 2.42 -23.77 2.11
CA LEU A 43 3.44 -22.72 2.06
C LEU A 43 3.65 -22.32 0.62
N PHE A 44 3.38 -21.05 0.31
CA PHE A 44 3.71 -20.46 -0.98
C PHE A 44 4.89 -19.50 -0.85
N MET A 45 5.47 -19.18 -2.00
CA MET A 45 6.42 -18.09 -2.16
C MET A 45 5.93 -17.18 -3.27
N ASP A 46 5.92 -15.87 -3.03
CA ASP A 46 5.60 -14.89 -4.05
C ASP A 46 6.79 -14.66 -5.00
N ARG A 47 6.58 -13.82 -6.01
CA ARG A 47 7.61 -13.43 -7.00
C ARG A 47 8.76 -12.59 -6.41
N HIS A 48 8.60 -12.05 -5.20
CA HIS A 48 9.59 -11.24 -4.49
C HIS A 48 10.37 -12.05 -3.44
N GLY A 49 10.05 -13.33 -3.26
CA GLY A 49 10.67 -14.22 -2.28
C GLY A 49 10.00 -14.20 -0.91
N GLY A 50 8.92 -13.45 -0.73
CA GLY A 50 8.07 -13.49 0.46
C GLY A 50 7.34 -14.82 0.58
N LYS A 51 7.13 -15.30 1.80
CA LYS A 51 6.42 -16.54 2.09
C LYS A 51 4.99 -16.26 2.53
N LEU A 52 4.06 -17.08 2.06
CA LEU A 52 2.66 -17.05 2.47
C LEU A 52 2.31 -18.40 3.09
N ILE A 53 2.02 -18.44 4.39
CA ILE A 53 1.52 -19.63 5.06
C ILE A 53 0.00 -19.59 5.00
N VAL A 54 -0.61 -20.62 4.41
CA VAL A 54 -2.07 -20.72 4.30
C VAL A 54 -2.56 -21.83 5.22
N GLU A 55 -3.45 -21.46 6.15
CA GLU A 55 -4.18 -22.39 7.01
C GLU A 55 -5.63 -22.48 6.52
N ILE A 56 -6.10 -23.69 6.31
CA ILE A 56 -7.39 -23.99 5.69
C ILE A 56 -8.29 -24.64 6.72
N GLN A 57 -9.51 -24.13 6.86
CA GLN A 57 -10.54 -24.75 7.67
C GLN A 57 -11.82 -24.95 6.86
N ARG A 58 -12.33 -26.19 6.83
CA ARG A 58 -13.64 -26.46 6.27
C ARG A 58 -14.74 -25.98 7.22
N GLY A 59 -15.78 -25.39 6.65
CA GLY A 59 -16.95 -24.89 7.35
C GLY A 59 -16.67 -23.56 8.03
N THR A 60 -17.13 -23.42 9.26
CA THR A 60 -17.00 -22.19 10.04
C THR A 60 -15.67 -22.13 10.76
N LEU A 61 -14.90 -21.05 10.55
CA LEU A 61 -13.64 -20.80 11.23
C LEU A 61 -13.82 -20.81 12.76
N ASP A 62 -13.18 -21.76 13.43
CA ASP A 62 -13.27 -21.91 14.87
C ASP A 62 -12.21 -21.09 15.62
N ARG A 63 -12.23 -21.20 16.96
CA ARG A 63 -11.29 -20.48 17.81
C ARG A 63 -9.86 -21.00 17.72
N ASN A 64 -9.72 -22.30 17.57
CA ASN A 64 -8.46 -23.01 17.68
C ASN A 64 -7.63 -22.78 16.42
N HIS A 65 -8.21 -22.91 15.23
CA HIS A 65 -7.53 -22.62 13.97
C HIS A 65 -7.07 -21.16 13.90
N MET A 66 -7.94 -20.23 14.31
CA MET A 66 -7.56 -18.82 14.42
C MET A 66 -6.37 -18.61 15.36
N PHE A 67 -6.20 -19.40 16.43
CA PHE A 67 -5.07 -19.24 17.34
C PHE A 67 -3.80 -19.94 16.87
N LYS A 68 -3.93 -21.14 16.30
CA LYS A 68 -2.80 -21.89 15.71
C LYS A 68 -2.01 -21.03 14.72
N VAL A 69 -2.72 -20.20 13.92
CA VAL A 69 -2.11 -19.30 12.94
C VAL A 69 -1.06 -18.38 13.54
N PHE A 70 -1.31 -17.86 14.75
CA PHE A 70 -0.38 -16.97 15.43
C PHE A 70 0.84 -17.74 15.90
N ASP A 71 0.60 -18.86 16.60
CA ASP A 71 1.65 -19.63 17.24
C ASP A 71 2.69 -20.13 16.23
N TYR A 72 2.26 -20.63 15.06
CA TYR A 72 3.23 -21.07 14.05
C TYR A 72 3.90 -19.92 13.29
N CYS A 73 3.26 -18.76 13.14
CA CYS A 73 3.90 -17.60 12.50
C CYS A 73 5.03 -17.08 13.35
N ASP A 74 4.81 -17.00 14.67
CA ASP A 74 5.83 -16.61 15.63
C ASP A 74 7.00 -17.61 15.57
N GLU A 75 6.72 -18.93 15.65
CA GLU A 75 7.74 -19.98 15.54
C GLU A 75 8.52 -19.92 14.19
N TYR A 76 7.82 -19.64 13.07
CA TYR A 76 8.47 -19.53 11.77
C TYR A 76 9.40 -18.33 11.69
N ARG A 77 8.96 -17.17 12.16
CA ARG A 77 9.75 -15.93 12.17
C ARG A 77 10.97 -16.06 13.09
N GLU A 78 10.81 -16.70 14.25
CA GLU A 78 11.92 -16.94 15.18
C GLU A 78 13.02 -17.81 14.55
N ARG A 79 12.63 -18.86 13.80
CA ARG A 79 13.58 -19.77 13.14
C ARG A 79 14.14 -19.21 11.83
N ASN A 80 13.40 -18.35 11.15
CA ASN A 80 13.76 -17.77 9.86
C ASN A 80 13.71 -16.23 9.92
N PRO A 81 14.54 -15.57 10.76
CA PRO A 81 14.42 -14.13 11.04
C PRO A 81 14.70 -13.23 9.84
N THR A 82 15.32 -13.77 8.79
CA THR A 82 15.61 -13.04 7.54
C THR A 82 14.53 -13.23 6.49
N GLU A 83 13.59 -14.15 6.68
CA GLU A 83 12.51 -14.41 5.74
C GLU A 83 11.28 -13.54 6.07
N PHE A 84 10.65 -13.02 5.03
CA PHE A 84 9.35 -12.39 5.15
C PHE A 84 8.27 -13.46 5.08
N VAL A 85 7.37 -13.49 6.07
CA VAL A 85 6.27 -14.46 6.12
C VAL A 85 4.97 -13.82 6.58
N GLU A 86 3.91 -14.08 5.83
CA GLU A 86 2.54 -13.67 6.12
C GLU A 86 1.63 -14.90 6.32
N PRO A 87 0.79 -14.93 7.37
CA PRO A 87 -0.30 -15.90 7.48
C PRO A 87 -1.48 -15.50 6.62
N LEU A 88 -2.20 -16.49 6.08
CA LEU A 88 -3.52 -16.32 5.48
C LEU A 88 -4.46 -17.42 5.99
N LEU A 89 -5.61 -17.02 6.54
CA LEU A 89 -6.66 -17.96 6.93
C LEU A 89 -7.70 -18.10 5.83
N VAL A 90 -7.96 -19.33 5.40
CA VAL A 90 -9.01 -19.65 4.43
C VAL A 90 -10.07 -20.50 5.12
N ALA A 91 -11.33 -20.06 5.10
CA ALA A 91 -12.44 -20.89 5.56
C ALA A 91 -13.69 -20.71 4.71
N ASN A 92 -14.66 -21.62 4.80
CA ASN A 92 -15.91 -21.46 4.06
C ASN A 92 -16.81 -20.37 4.65
N ILE A 93 -16.77 -20.21 5.98
CA ILE A 93 -17.49 -19.17 6.70
C ILE A 93 -16.57 -18.63 7.79
N ILE A 94 -16.40 -17.32 7.86
CA ILE A 94 -15.65 -16.63 8.91
C ILE A 94 -16.61 -15.71 9.66
N PRO A 95 -16.98 -16.05 10.91
CA PRO A 95 -17.90 -15.23 11.69
C PRO A 95 -17.41 -13.78 11.82
N HIS A 96 -18.35 -12.81 11.85
CA HIS A 96 -18.01 -11.39 11.85
C HIS A 96 -17.11 -10.97 13.03
N GLU A 97 -17.27 -11.57 14.21
CA GLU A 97 -16.38 -11.33 15.34
C GLU A 97 -14.95 -11.86 15.12
N ARG A 98 -14.78 -12.89 14.27
CA ARG A 98 -13.46 -13.39 13.86
C ARG A 98 -12.83 -12.51 12.82
N LYS A 99 -13.57 -12.08 11.79
CA LYS A 99 -13.10 -11.07 10.83
C LYS A 99 -12.56 -9.84 11.56
N ARG A 100 -13.34 -9.27 12.49
CA ARG A 100 -12.90 -8.12 13.32
C ARG A 100 -11.65 -8.41 14.14
N ARG A 101 -11.49 -9.62 14.70
CA ARG A 101 -10.33 -9.97 15.52
C ARG A 101 -9.07 -10.17 14.68
N LEU A 102 -9.20 -10.80 13.51
CA LEU A 102 -8.13 -10.99 12.55
C LEU A 102 -7.66 -9.65 11.97
N SER A 103 -8.59 -8.80 11.51
CA SER A 103 -8.26 -7.45 11.01
C SER A 103 -7.55 -6.57 12.05
N ARG A 104 -7.96 -6.64 13.33
CA ARG A 104 -7.30 -5.89 14.43
C ARG A 104 -5.86 -6.32 14.69
N ARG A 105 -5.46 -7.50 14.21
CA ARG A 105 -4.13 -8.08 14.34
C ARG A 105 -3.41 -8.19 12.99
N GLY A 106 -3.87 -7.45 11.97
CA GLY A 106 -3.24 -7.46 10.66
C GLY A 106 -3.26 -8.80 9.92
N ILE A 107 -4.03 -9.80 10.37
CA ILE A 107 -4.04 -11.11 9.70
C ILE A 107 -5.04 -11.10 8.55
N PRO A 108 -4.58 -11.31 7.29
CA PRO A 108 -5.47 -11.44 6.16
C PRO A 108 -6.25 -12.76 6.27
N PHE A 109 -7.47 -12.73 5.74
CA PHE A 109 -8.34 -13.89 5.71
C PHE A 109 -9.16 -13.89 4.43
N MET A 110 -9.57 -15.09 4.01
CA MET A 110 -10.41 -15.29 2.87
C MET A 110 -11.57 -16.24 3.20
N GLU A 111 -12.77 -15.81 2.84
CA GLU A 111 -13.98 -16.62 2.96
C GLU A 111 -14.34 -17.18 1.59
N ILE A 112 -14.15 -18.48 1.38
CA ILE A 112 -14.39 -19.15 0.09
C ILE A 112 -15.51 -20.19 0.29
N PRO A 113 -16.74 -19.94 -0.21
CA PRO A 113 -17.87 -20.85 -0.01
C PRO A 113 -17.58 -22.29 -0.50
N GLU A 114 -18.15 -23.32 0.14
CA GLU A 114 -17.94 -24.73 -0.25
C GLU A 114 -18.29 -24.96 -1.73
N GLU A 115 -19.31 -24.25 -2.24
CA GLU A 115 -19.79 -24.35 -3.62
C GLU A 115 -18.74 -23.90 -4.65
N ALA A 116 -17.81 -23.02 -4.26
CA ALA A 116 -16.74 -22.56 -5.14
C ALA A 116 -15.79 -23.72 -5.48
N PHE A 117 -15.56 -24.62 -4.53
CA PHE A 117 -14.69 -25.76 -4.73
C PHE A 117 -15.42 -26.96 -5.36
N MET A 118 -16.70 -27.18 -5.03
CA MET A 118 -17.50 -28.27 -5.60
C MET A 118 -17.64 -28.18 -7.13
N LYS A 119 -17.61 -26.97 -7.70
CA LYS A 119 -17.64 -26.76 -9.14
C LYS A 119 -16.40 -27.30 -9.85
N ASP A 120 -15.28 -27.37 -9.14
CA ASP A 120 -13.98 -27.74 -9.69
C ASP A 120 -13.57 -29.18 -9.36
N GLU A 121 -14.22 -29.81 -8.36
CA GLU A 121 -14.06 -31.24 -8.07
C GLU A 121 -14.77 -32.16 -9.08
N GLN A 122 -15.77 -31.66 -9.82
CA GLN A 122 -16.42 -32.50 -10.82
C GLN A 122 -15.44 -32.73 -11.97
N PRO A 123 -15.04 -33.98 -12.27
CA PRO A 123 -14.23 -34.24 -13.44
C PRO A 123 -15.02 -33.72 -14.63
N ALA A 124 -14.41 -32.78 -15.35
CA ALA A 124 -14.89 -32.40 -16.65
C ALA A 124 -14.99 -33.70 -17.45
N ASN A 125 -16.22 -34.17 -17.66
CA ASN A 125 -16.52 -35.26 -18.58
C ASN A 125 -16.30 -34.68 -19.99
N ILE A 126 -15.04 -34.44 -20.33
CA ILE A 126 -14.60 -34.00 -21.63
C ILE A 126 -14.20 -35.28 -22.34
N GLU A 127 -15.12 -35.73 -23.20
CA GLU A 127 -14.81 -36.63 -24.28
C GLU A 127 -13.52 -36.20 -24.96
N SER A 128 -12.61 -37.17 -25.05
CA SER A 128 -11.47 -37.17 -25.94
C SER A 128 -11.86 -36.70 -27.34
N GLN A 129 -11.44 -35.49 -27.72
CA GLN A 129 -11.11 -35.20 -29.10
C GLN A 129 -9.71 -34.60 -29.15
N ALA A 130 -8.79 -35.42 -29.66
CA ALA A 130 -7.43 -35.07 -29.96
C ALA A 130 -7.37 -33.90 -30.95
N LYS A 131 -6.45 -32.96 -30.69
CA LYS A 131 -5.61 -32.39 -31.73
C LYS A 131 -4.19 -32.25 -31.20
N ASP A 132 -3.31 -33.09 -31.73
CA ASP A 132 -1.87 -32.87 -31.68
C ASP A 132 -1.56 -31.47 -32.22
N ILE A 133 -1.00 -30.61 -31.37
CA ILE A 133 -0.39 -29.35 -31.77
C ILE A 133 1.12 -29.53 -31.55
N PRO A 134 1.97 -29.34 -32.58
CA PRO A 134 3.41 -29.50 -32.44
C PRO A 134 3.98 -28.44 -31.49
N ILE A 135 4.90 -28.88 -30.61
CA ILE A 135 5.71 -28.02 -29.77
C ILE A 135 6.66 -27.22 -30.69
N THR A 136 6.34 -25.96 -30.96
CA THR A 136 7.32 -24.97 -31.42
C THR A 136 7.85 -24.20 -30.22
N GLN A 137 9.16 -24.28 -30.01
CA GLN A 137 9.89 -23.49 -29.02
C GLN A 137 9.72 -22.00 -29.32
N PRO A 138 9.41 -21.15 -28.33
CA PRO A 138 9.49 -19.72 -28.50
C PRO A 138 10.95 -19.28 -28.45
N ASP A 139 11.39 -18.61 -29.52
CA ASP A 139 12.64 -17.89 -29.59
C ASP A 139 12.80 -16.90 -28.44
N ALA A 140 14.01 -16.92 -27.88
CA ALA A 140 14.47 -16.00 -26.86
C ALA A 140 14.61 -14.58 -27.43
N MET A 141 13.62 -13.71 -27.19
CA MET A 141 13.82 -12.25 -27.17
C MET A 141 12.88 -11.60 -26.17
N GLY A 142 13.26 -11.65 -24.88
CA GLY A 142 12.70 -10.81 -23.83
C GLY A 142 13.66 -9.69 -23.49
N ASN A 143 13.36 -8.47 -23.93
CA ASN A 143 14.01 -7.24 -23.45
C ASN A 143 13.69 -7.07 -21.96
N GLN A 144 14.63 -7.44 -21.09
CA GLN A 144 14.56 -7.16 -19.66
C GLN A 144 14.73 -5.66 -19.43
N ILE A 145 13.65 -4.99 -18.99
CA ILE A 145 13.80 -3.73 -18.25
C ILE A 145 14.35 -4.12 -16.88
N SER A 146 15.67 -4.04 -16.75
CA SER A 146 16.40 -4.26 -15.51
C SER A 146 16.05 -3.15 -14.52
N LEU A 147 15.10 -3.42 -13.63
CA LEU A 147 15.06 -2.72 -12.35
C LEU A 147 16.27 -3.21 -11.55
N ARG A 148 17.40 -2.50 -11.68
CA ARG A 148 18.55 -2.69 -10.81
C ARG A 148 18.08 -2.46 -9.37
N GLY A 149 17.92 -3.54 -8.62
CA GLY A 149 17.79 -3.46 -7.17
C GLY A 149 18.99 -2.69 -6.60
N PRO A 150 18.79 -1.84 -5.58
CA PRO A 150 19.87 -1.07 -4.99
C PRO A 150 20.99 -2.00 -4.50
N SER A 151 22.21 -1.64 -4.88
CA SER A 151 23.44 -2.36 -4.52
C SER A 151 23.53 -2.54 -3.00
N ARG A 152 23.86 -3.75 -2.54
CA ARG A 152 23.93 -4.17 -1.11
C ARG A 152 25.06 -3.51 -0.30
N HIS A 153 25.52 -2.32 -0.66
CA HIS A 153 26.59 -1.60 0.04
C HIS A 153 26.21 -0.13 0.28
N THR A 154 25.49 0.13 1.38
CA THR A 154 25.67 1.27 2.32
C THR A 154 24.64 1.11 3.45
N ASN A 155 25.08 0.88 4.69
CA ASN A 155 24.18 0.64 5.84
C ASN A 155 23.45 1.90 6.37
N ASP A 156 23.62 3.07 5.75
CA ASP A 156 22.91 4.30 6.13
C ASP A 156 22.31 4.94 4.88
N VAL A 157 21.02 4.74 4.64
CA VAL A 157 20.30 5.32 3.49
C VAL A 157 19.96 6.81 3.75
N LEU A 158 19.77 7.18 5.01
CA LEU A 158 19.32 8.50 5.45
C LEU A 158 20.30 9.07 6.49
N SER A 159 21.47 9.54 6.06
CA SER A 159 22.33 10.33 6.94
C SER A 159 21.95 11.81 6.82
N VAL A 160 21.34 12.36 7.86
CA VAL A 160 20.90 13.77 7.89
C VAL A 160 21.65 14.54 8.96
N SER A 161 22.44 15.53 8.54
CA SER A 161 23.31 16.30 9.43
C SER A 161 22.58 17.04 10.56
N GLN A 162 21.29 17.31 10.39
CA GLN A 162 20.44 18.04 11.33
C GLN A 162 19.83 17.14 12.42
N LEU A 163 19.87 15.81 12.24
CA LEU A 163 19.42 14.85 13.25
C LEU A 163 20.62 14.37 14.07
N THR A 164 20.37 14.03 15.35
CA THR A 164 21.37 13.33 16.15
C THR A 164 21.65 11.95 15.52
N PRO A 165 22.83 11.34 15.73
CA PRO A 165 23.13 10.01 15.21
C PRO A 165 22.05 8.97 15.56
N GLU A 166 21.53 9.02 16.78
CA GLU A 166 20.46 8.12 17.24
C GLU A 166 19.14 8.34 16.49
N LYS A 167 18.75 9.59 16.22
CA LYS A 167 17.55 9.88 15.41
C LYS A 167 17.73 9.51 13.94
N ASN A 168 18.94 9.63 13.39
CA ASN A 168 19.24 9.12 12.05
C ASN A 168 19.06 7.60 12.03
N TYR A 169 19.59 6.89 13.02
CA TYR A 169 19.40 5.44 13.13
C TYR A 169 17.91 5.06 13.23
N GLU A 170 17.15 5.72 14.11
CA GLU A 170 15.71 5.49 14.24
C GLU A 170 14.96 5.75 12.92
N LEU A 171 15.28 6.84 12.21
CA LEU A 171 14.66 7.15 10.92
C LEU A 171 14.97 6.10 9.85
N ASN A 172 16.21 5.63 9.77
CA ASN A 172 16.62 4.56 8.86
C ASN A 172 15.89 3.25 9.19
N SER A 173 15.86 2.85 10.47
CA SER A 173 15.16 1.64 10.92
C SER A 173 13.68 1.69 10.53
N ALA A 174 13.02 2.81 10.85
CA ALA A 174 11.62 3.01 10.53
C ALA A 174 11.38 2.98 9.01
N TYR A 175 12.25 3.61 8.23
CA TYR A 175 12.17 3.62 6.77
C TYR A 175 12.28 2.22 6.18
N HIS A 176 13.23 1.41 6.63
CA HIS A 176 13.37 0.03 6.17
C HIS A 176 12.12 -0.81 6.49
N SER A 177 11.55 -0.66 7.69
CA SER A 177 10.28 -1.31 8.04
C SER A 177 9.13 -0.86 7.14
N PHE A 178 9.03 0.44 6.85
CA PHE A 178 8.01 0.97 5.95
C PHE A 178 8.16 0.43 4.52
N VAL A 179 9.38 0.47 3.96
CA VAL A 179 9.67 -0.08 2.63
C VAL A 179 9.28 -1.54 2.55
N ARG A 180 9.65 -2.32 3.58
CA ARG A 180 9.38 -3.76 3.64
C ARG A 180 7.89 -4.10 3.71
N VAL A 181 7.12 -3.36 4.52
CA VAL A 181 5.76 -3.78 4.88
C VAL A 181 4.68 -3.03 4.10
N VAL A 182 4.92 -1.77 3.73
CA VAL A 182 3.85 -0.83 3.34
C VAL A 182 4.02 -0.27 1.93
N LEU A 183 5.25 -0.11 1.46
CA LEU A 183 5.51 0.64 0.23
C LEU A 183 4.82 0.02 -0.99
N ASP A 184 4.90 -1.30 -1.18
CA ASP A 184 4.33 -1.95 -2.37
C ASP A 184 2.81 -1.82 -2.44
N ARG A 185 2.11 -2.04 -1.32
CA ARG A 185 0.65 -1.84 -1.25
C ARG A 185 0.24 -0.39 -1.48
N LYS A 186 1.04 0.57 -0.98
CA LYS A 186 0.83 2.00 -1.25
C LYS A 186 0.97 2.29 -2.74
N ILE A 187 2.04 1.81 -3.37
CA ILE A 187 2.28 1.96 -4.82
C ILE A 187 1.09 1.43 -5.62
N HIS A 188 0.62 0.23 -5.30
CA HIS A 188 -0.52 -0.39 -5.99
C HIS A 188 -1.79 0.47 -5.91
N ARG A 189 -2.12 0.97 -4.71
CA ARG A 189 -3.27 1.85 -4.50
C ARG A 189 -3.15 3.15 -5.28
N GLU A 190 -1.97 3.73 -5.32
CA GLU A 190 -1.72 4.99 -6.04
C GLU A 190 -1.74 4.81 -7.56
N VAL A 191 -1.32 3.66 -8.08
CA VAL A 191 -1.48 3.31 -9.50
C VAL A 191 -2.97 3.25 -9.87
N LYS A 192 -3.79 2.54 -9.08
CA LYS A 192 -5.25 2.50 -9.28
C LYS A 192 -5.89 3.89 -9.19
N ALA A 193 -5.45 4.70 -8.22
CA ALA A 193 -5.93 6.07 -8.07
C ALA A 193 -5.60 6.94 -9.30
N LYS A 194 -4.39 6.77 -9.87
CA LYS A 194 -3.98 7.43 -11.12
C LYS A 194 -4.85 6.98 -12.29
N GLU A 195 -5.07 5.67 -12.46
CA GLU A 195 -5.93 5.13 -13.51
C GLU A 195 -7.35 5.69 -13.44
N LEU A 196 -7.92 5.78 -12.24
CA LEU A 196 -9.26 6.33 -12.00
C LEU A 196 -9.36 7.81 -12.42
N ILE A 197 -8.42 8.65 -11.97
CA ILE A 197 -8.38 10.07 -12.34
C ILE A 197 -8.19 10.21 -13.85
N MET A 198 -7.22 9.50 -14.44
CA MET A 198 -6.88 9.67 -15.85
C MET A 198 -7.96 9.13 -16.78
N GLY A 199 -8.61 8.02 -16.43
CA GLY A 199 -9.72 7.45 -17.20
C GLY A 199 -10.99 8.30 -17.18
N SER A 200 -11.14 9.13 -16.15
CA SER A 200 -12.33 9.96 -15.91
C SER A 200 -12.02 11.46 -15.93
N LEU A 201 -10.87 11.88 -16.46
CA LEU A 201 -10.41 13.26 -16.40
C LEU A 201 -11.42 14.21 -17.05
N GLY A 202 -11.87 15.22 -16.28
CA GLY A 202 -12.86 16.20 -16.71
C GLY A 202 -14.32 15.72 -16.66
N LYS A 203 -14.57 14.48 -16.27
CA LYS A 203 -15.90 13.85 -16.22
C LYS A 203 -16.09 12.96 -14.98
N MET A 204 -15.32 13.19 -13.92
CA MET A 204 -15.43 12.43 -12.66
C MET A 204 -16.77 12.73 -12.01
N THR A 205 -17.41 11.70 -11.45
CA THR A 205 -18.56 11.86 -10.53
C THR A 205 -18.08 12.10 -9.10
N HIS A 206 -18.96 12.55 -8.21
CA HIS A 206 -18.63 12.64 -6.78
C HIS A 206 -18.26 11.28 -6.17
N GLU A 207 -18.88 10.20 -6.64
CA GLU A 207 -18.57 8.84 -6.19
C GLU A 207 -17.15 8.44 -6.60
N GLN A 208 -16.74 8.74 -7.84
CA GLN A 208 -15.37 8.49 -8.28
C GLN A 208 -14.32 9.34 -7.53
N PHE A 209 -14.69 10.53 -7.02
CA PHE A 209 -13.83 11.29 -6.12
C PHE A 209 -13.69 10.60 -4.75
N GLU A 210 -14.77 10.05 -4.20
CA GLU A 210 -14.71 9.27 -2.96
C GLU A 210 -13.87 8.01 -3.14
N ASP A 211 -14.06 7.26 -4.22
CA ASP A 211 -13.25 6.09 -4.57
C ASP A 211 -11.77 6.45 -4.70
N PHE A 212 -11.46 7.59 -5.33
CA PHE A 212 -10.10 8.11 -5.40
C PHE A 212 -9.52 8.37 -4.00
N PHE A 213 -10.28 9.02 -3.12
CA PHE A 213 -9.83 9.30 -1.75
C PHE A 213 -9.66 8.03 -0.92
N ASP A 214 -10.54 7.04 -1.08
CA ASP A 214 -10.42 5.75 -0.41
C ASP A 214 -9.20 4.98 -0.90
N LEU A 215 -8.93 4.95 -2.21
CA LEU A 215 -7.72 4.33 -2.73
C LEU A 215 -6.45 4.91 -2.08
N VAL A 216 -6.32 6.23 -2.01
CA VAL A 216 -5.09 6.86 -1.50
C VAL A 216 -5.01 6.92 0.03
N ASP A 217 -6.14 6.94 0.73
CA ASP A 217 -6.18 7.14 2.20
C ASP A 217 -6.38 5.83 2.97
N ASP A 218 -7.13 4.86 2.45
CA ASP A 218 -7.50 3.62 3.17
C ASP A 218 -6.34 2.61 3.16
N ASP A 219 -5.55 2.61 4.25
CA ASP A 219 -4.54 1.60 4.53
C ASP A 219 -4.97 0.77 5.76
N PRO A 220 -4.66 -0.54 5.81
CA PRO A 220 -4.92 -1.37 6.99
C PRO A 220 -4.32 -0.82 8.30
N THR A 221 -3.23 -0.05 8.20
CA THR A 221 -2.58 0.60 9.35
C THR A 221 -3.23 1.92 9.77
N GLY A 222 -4.26 2.38 9.05
CA GLY A 222 -5.01 3.60 9.30
C GLY A 222 -4.92 4.61 8.14
N PRO A 223 -5.65 5.73 8.23
CA PRO A 223 -5.74 6.69 7.14
C PRO A 223 -4.40 7.40 6.90
N TRP A 224 -3.94 7.41 5.65
CA TRP A 224 -2.62 7.91 5.26
C TRP A 224 -2.47 9.43 5.38
N PHE A 225 -3.41 10.17 4.79
CA PHE A 225 -3.49 11.62 4.78
C PHE A 225 -4.42 12.16 5.86
N GLY A 226 -5.16 11.27 6.54
CA GLY A 226 -5.81 11.49 7.83
C GLY A 226 -6.75 12.70 7.82
N PRO A 227 -6.47 13.77 8.60
CA PRO A 227 -7.34 14.95 8.65
C PRO A 227 -7.57 15.63 7.29
N THR A 228 -6.67 15.43 6.32
CA THR A 228 -6.78 16.02 4.97
C THR A 228 -7.93 15.41 4.19
N LEU A 229 -8.21 14.13 4.40
CA LEU A 229 -9.23 13.37 3.70
C LEU A 229 -10.29 12.80 4.66
N ASN A 230 -10.47 13.44 5.83
CA ASN A 230 -11.49 13.02 6.76
C ASN A 230 -12.92 13.35 6.28
N VAL A 231 -13.92 12.75 6.92
CA VAL A 231 -15.34 12.90 6.57
C VAL A 231 -15.78 14.38 6.48
N PRO A 232 -15.45 15.29 7.43
CA PRO A 232 -15.79 16.70 7.29
C PRO A 232 -15.23 17.37 6.04
N ASN A 233 -13.97 17.07 5.69
CA ASN A 233 -13.36 17.67 4.50
C ASN A 233 -13.95 17.12 3.21
N ARG A 234 -14.18 15.80 3.15
CA ARG A 234 -14.88 15.14 2.03
C ARG A 234 -16.29 15.66 1.82
N ALA A 235 -17.04 15.92 2.89
CA ALA A 235 -18.36 16.53 2.82
C ALA A 235 -18.33 17.93 2.18
N LEU A 236 -17.30 18.74 2.46
CA LEU A 236 -17.10 20.04 1.82
C LEU A 236 -16.77 19.91 0.33
N ILE A 237 -15.97 18.90 -0.05
CA ILE A 237 -15.67 18.60 -1.46
C ILE A 237 -16.95 18.18 -2.18
N ARG A 238 -17.74 17.27 -1.58
CA ARG A 238 -19.02 16.79 -2.12
C ARG A 238 -20.06 17.90 -2.30
N ALA A 239 -20.01 18.95 -1.50
CA ALA A 239 -20.90 20.11 -1.63
C ALA A 239 -20.52 21.05 -2.80
N CYS A 240 -19.35 20.88 -3.42
CA CYS A 240 -18.92 21.71 -4.54
C CYS A 240 -19.56 21.24 -5.86
N PRO A 241 -19.90 22.15 -6.80
CA PRO A 241 -20.40 21.74 -8.11
C PRO A 241 -19.42 20.83 -8.85
N ILE A 242 -19.89 19.69 -9.34
CA ILE A 242 -19.04 18.66 -9.94
C ILE A 242 -18.28 19.15 -11.18
N ASP A 243 -18.89 20.01 -11.99
CA ASP A 243 -18.24 20.59 -13.18
C ASP A 243 -17.06 21.47 -12.79
N GLN A 244 -17.19 22.22 -11.69
CA GLN A 244 -16.11 23.04 -11.18
C GLN A 244 -14.98 22.15 -10.63
N LEU A 245 -15.31 21.08 -9.89
CA LEU A 245 -14.29 20.14 -9.39
C LEU A 245 -13.50 19.53 -10.55
N ASN A 246 -14.19 19.10 -11.60
CA ASN A 246 -13.57 18.58 -12.82
C ASN A 246 -12.69 19.62 -13.51
N GLU A 247 -13.17 20.85 -13.68
CA GLU A 247 -12.39 21.97 -14.23
C GLU A 247 -11.08 22.17 -13.45
N LEU A 248 -11.14 22.15 -12.11
CA LEU A 248 -9.96 22.27 -11.27
C LEU A 248 -8.99 21.10 -11.46
N VAL A 249 -9.45 19.86 -11.45
CA VAL A 249 -8.57 18.68 -11.64
C VAL A 249 -7.91 18.70 -13.01
N VAL A 250 -8.67 19.02 -14.06
CA VAL A 250 -8.13 19.19 -15.43
C VAL A 250 -7.06 20.27 -15.44
N ASN A 251 -7.32 21.43 -14.81
CA ASN A 251 -6.36 22.52 -14.77
C ASN A 251 -5.10 22.15 -13.97
N LEU A 252 -5.23 21.48 -12.83
CA LEU A 252 -4.07 21.00 -12.05
C LEU A 252 -3.21 20.05 -12.90
N VAL A 253 -3.82 19.06 -13.55
CA VAL A 253 -3.09 18.04 -14.33
C VAL A 253 -2.47 18.63 -15.61
N SER A 254 -3.20 19.48 -16.33
CA SER A 254 -2.74 20.03 -17.61
C SER A 254 -1.71 21.15 -17.44
N THR A 255 -1.89 22.03 -16.46
CA THR A 255 -0.98 23.15 -16.21
C THR A 255 0.15 22.80 -15.25
N GLN A 256 -0.02 21.71 -14.49
CA GLN A 256 0.93 21.27 -13.47
C GLN A 256 1.27 22.37 -12.45
N SER A 257 0.28 23.21 -12.13
CA SER A 257 0.44 24.41 -11.30
C SER A 257 -0.65 24.48 -10.22
N MET A 258 -0.28 25.05 -9.06
CA MET A 258 -1.21 25.27 -7.95
C MET A 258 -2.04 26.56 -8.12
N LYS A 259 -1.81 27.35 -9.18
CA LYS A 259 -2.53 28.62 -9.44
C LYS A 259 -4.04 28.42 -9.49
N SER A 260 -4.51 27.37 -10.15
CA SER A 260 -5.95 27.08 -10.31
C SER A 260 -6.65 26.79 -8.97
N LEU A 261 -5.92 26.29 -7.96
CA LEU A 261 -6.46 26.15 -6.61
C LEU A 261 -6.70 27.51 -5.94
N GLY A 262 -5.85 28.50 -6.22
CA GLY A 262 -6.05 29.85 -5.72
C GLY A 262 -7.29 30.50 -6.32
N GLU A 263 -7.55 30.29 -7.61
CA GLU A 263 -8.77 30.74 -8.30
C GLU A 263 -10.02 30.03 -7.76
N TRP A 264 -9.94 28.71 -7.56
CA TRP A 264 -10.98 27.91 -6.90
C TRP A 264 -11.42 28.50 -5.55
N ARG A 265 -10.44 28.89 -4.73
CA ARG A 265 -10.71 29.49 -3.42
C ARG A 265 -11.26 30.91 -3.52
N LYS A 266 -10.82 31.70 -4.50
CA LYS A 266 -11.40 33.04 -4.78
C LYS A 266 -12.89 32.94 -5.13
N LYS A 267 -13.33 31.85 -5.78
CA LYS A 267 -14.75 31.55 -6.03
C LYS A 267 -15.53 31.12 -4.78
N GLY A 268 -14.87 30.97 -3.62
CA GLY A 268 -15.50 30.64 -2.33
C GLY A 268 -15.71 29.14 -2.09
N PHE A 269 -15.21 28.27 -2.99
CA PHE A 269 -15.30 26.83 -2.82
C PHE A 269 -14.40 26.32 -1.69
N LYS A 270 -14.86 25.29 -0.98
CA LYS A 270 -14.21 24.73 0.22
C LYS A 270 -13.77 23.27 -0.03
N GLY A 271 -13.21 22.62 0.98
CA GLY A 271 -12.85 21.19 0.94
C GLY A 271 -11.51 20.87 0.27
N LEU A 272 -11.13 21.61 -0.78
CA LEU A 272 -9.83 21.40 -1.44
C LEU A 272 -8.72 22.21 -0.77
N SER A 273 -7.98 21.53 0.11
CA SER A 273 -6.78 22.06 0.77
C SER A 273 -5.56 22.01 -0.16
N TYR A 274 -4.44 22.62 0.26
CA TYR A 274 -3.16 22.50 -0.46
C TYR A 274 -2.70 21.04 -0.52
N GLY A 275 -2.96 20.29 0.56
CA GLY A 275 -2.67 18.87 0.63
C GLY A 275 -3.39 18.07 -0.43
N VAL A 276 -4.69 18.33 -0.65
CA VAL A 276 -5.47 17.58 -1.65
C VAL A 276 -5.03 17.92 -3.08
N ALA A 277 -4.81 19.20 -3.40
CA ALA A 277 -4.37 19.57 -4.74
C ALA A 277 -2.95 19.05 -5.07
N SER A 278 -2.02 19.14 -4.12
CA SER A 278 -0.68 18.56 -4.29
C SER A 278 -0.69 17.02 -4.31
N LEU A 279 -1.66 16.38 -3.62
CA LEU A 279 -1.90 14.94 -3.73
C LEU A 279 -2.34 14.55 -5.14
N ILE A 280 -3.25 15.31 -5.76
CA ILE A 280 -3.67 15.05 -7.15
C ILE A 280 -2.47 15.16 -8.11
N LEU A 281 -1.64 16.19 -7.97
CA LEU A 281 -0.40 16.33 -8.76
C LEU A 281 0.58 15.18 -8.51
N TYR A 282 0.77 14.77 -7.25
CA TYR A 282 1.60 13.63 -6.87
C TYR A 282 1.11 12.31 -7.48
N ILE A 283 -0.19 12.04 -7.43
CA ILE A 283 -0.75 10.83 -8.04
C ILE A 283 -0.59 10.86 -9.56
N TYR A 284 -0.73 12.03 -10.19
CA TYR A 284 -0.50 12.21 -11.61
C TYR A 284 0.96 11.92 -12.00
N GLU A 285 1.94 12.54 -11.34
CA GLU A 285 3.36 12.33 -11.62
C GLU A 285 4.21 12.29 -10.33
N PRO A 286 4.36 11.10 -9.71
CA PRO A 286 4.98 10.93 -8.39
C PRO A 286 6.48 11.18 -8.37
N THR A 287 7.13 11.15 -9.54
CA THR A 287 8.55 11.44 -9.66
C THR A 287 8.84 12.94 -9.62
N THR A 288 7.80 13.76 -9.88
CA THR A 288 7.93 15.20 -10.10
C THR A 288 7.21 16.01 -9.02
N TYR A 289 6.08 15.55 -8.49
CA TYR A 289 5.30 16.31 -7.49
C TYR A 289 5.28 15.60 -6.15
N TYR A 290 5.20 16.36 -5.06
CA TYR A 290 5.09 15.83 -3.70
C TYR A 290 3.94 16.44 -2.93
N VAL A 291 3.35 15.64 -2.04
CA VAL A 291 2.21 16.04 -1.21
C VAL A 291 2.65 17.06 -0.17
N TRP A 292 2.06 18.25 -0.24
CA TRP A 292 2.40 19.38 0.62
C TRP A 292 1.44 19.49 1.80
N LEU A 293 1.71 18.68 2.83
CA LEU A 293 1.05 18.75 4.13
C LEU A 293 1.87 19.54 5.14
N LYS A 294 1.20 20.06 6.17
CA LYS A 294 1.85 20.76 7.29
C LYS A 294 2.92 19.88 7.97
N LYS A 295 2.67 18.57 8.11
CA LYS A 295 3.66 17.64 8.69
C LYS A 295 4.84 17.41 7.74
N ASN A 296 4.61 17.20 6.45
CA ASN A 296 5.68 16.99 5.46
C ASN A 296 6.58 18.23 5.36
N HIS A 297 5.97 19.42 5.35
CA HIS A 297 6.71 20.68 5.39
C HIS A 297 7.56 20.82 6.66
N LYS A 298 7.01 20.51 7.84
CA LYS A 298 7.77 20.50 9.09
C LYS A 298 8.89 19.46 9.09
N GLY A 299 8.67 18.29 8.49
CA GLY A 299 9.70 17.28 8.28
C GLY A 299 10.87 17.86 7.51
N LEU A 300 10.59 18.52 6.38
CA LEU A 300 11.61 19.16 5.56
C LEU A 300 12.35 20.29 6.28
N GLN A 301 11.67 21.04 7.16
CA GLN A 301 12.29 22.03 8.06
C GLN A 301 13.19 21.37 9.11
N VAL A 302 12.75 20.27 9.74
CA VAL A 302 13.54 19.49 10.70
C VAL A 302 14.83 18.99 10.06
N LEU A 303 14.76 18.58 8.80
CA LEU A 303 15.89 18.13 8.00
C LEU A 303 16.76 19.30 7.49
N GLY A 304 16.45 20.55 7.86
CA GLY A 304 17.19 21.75 7.46
C GLY A 304 17.15 22.05 5.97
N ARG A 305 16.17 21.50 5.23
CA ARG A 305 16.09 21.65 3.76
C ARG A 305 15.31 22.88 3.33
N ILE A 306 14.47 23.43 4.20
CA ILE A 306 13.75 24.69 3.97
C ILE A 306 13.70 25.53 5.26
N SER A 307 13.62 26.85 5.10
CA SER A 307 13.55 27.82 6.22
C SER A 307 12.24 28.63 6.26
N PHE A 308 11.46 28.63 5.18
CA PHE A 308 10.18 29.35 5.12
C PHE A 308 9.08 28.61 5.87
N SER A 309 8.08 29.35 6.35
CA SER A 309 6.95 28.80 7.11
C SER A 309 5.87 28.21 6.21
N TYR A 310 5.14 27.21 6.73
CA TYR A 310 3.97 26.67 6.05
C TYR A 310 2.93 27.78 5.80
N PRO A 311 2.38 27.89 4.57
CA PRO A 311 1.45 28.95 4.22
C PRO A 311 0.20 28.96 5.10
N SER A 312 -0.24 30.16 5.50
CA SER A 312 -1.58 30.34 6.06
C SER A 312 -2.65 30.22 4.96
N ASN A 313 -3.92 30.14 5.37
CA ASN A 313 -5.04 30.06 4.42
C ASN A 313 -5.28 31.37 3.64
N ALA A 314 -4.63 32.47 4.01
CA ALA A 314 -4.88 33.82 3.48
C ALA A 314 -3.88 34.27 2.40
N ILE A 315 -3.12 33.35 1.81
CA ILE A 315 -2.05 33.69 0.86
C ILE A 315 -2.61 33.84 -0.56
N ALA A 316 -2.10 34.83 -1.29
CA ALA A 316 -2.45 35.07 -2.69
C ALA A 316 -2.07 33.85 -3.58
N PRO A 317 -2.87 33.51 -4.61
CA PRO A 317 -2.61 32.38 -5.50
C PRO A 317 -1.20 32.32 -6.09
N GLU A 318 -0.66 33.48 -6.48
CA GLU A 318 0.65 33.61 -7.12
C GLU A 318 1.77 33.26 -6.14
N SER A 319 1.64 33.70 -4.89
CA SER A 319 2.56 33.35 -3.81
C SER A 319 2.49 31.87 -3.46
N MET A 320 1.32 31.24 -3.59
CA MET A 320 1.13 29.81 -3.29
C MET A 320 1.89 28.93 -4.27
N ASP A 321 1.78 29.20 -5.57
CA ASP A 321 2.46 28.43 -6.62
C ASP A 321 3.99 28.51 -6.48
N SER A 322 4.50 29.72 -6.19
CA SER A 322 5.92 29.93 -5.90
C SER A 322 6.39 29.15 -4.66
N LEU A 323 5.64 29.21 -3.55
CA LEU A 323 6.00 28.49 -2.33
C LEU A 323 5.92 26.96 -2.50
N TYR A 324 4.93 26.46 -3.24
CA TYR A 324 4.84 25.04 -3.55
C TYR A 324 6.03 24.60 -4.42
N SER A 325 6.38 25.39 -5.44
CA SER A 325 7.54 25.10 -6.30
C SER A 325 8.84 25.03 -5.50
N GLN A 326 9.04 25.96 -4.55
CA GLN A 326 10.19 25.94 -3.64
C GLN A 326 10.19 24.70 -2.73
N PHE A 327 9.03 24.35 -2.15
CA PHE A 327 8.88 23.12 -1.36
C PHE A 327 9.22 21.89 -2.20
N ASN A 328 8.61 21.76 -3.37
CA ASN A 328 8.72 20.61 -4.25
C ASN A 328 10.15 20.41 -4.77
N ALA A 329 10.81 21.49 -5.20
CA ALA A 329 12.22 21.45 -5.62
C ALA A 329 13.15 21.01 -4.48
N SER A 330 12.89 21.49 -3.25
CA SER A 330 13.67 21.10 -2.06
C SER A 330 13.48 19.62 -1.73
N VAL A 331 12.26 19.09 -1.90
CA VAL A 331 11.97 17.66 -1.72
C VAL A 331 12.67 16.80 -2.77
N ILE A 332 12.61 17.17 -4.06
CA ILE A 332 13.30 16.47 -5.15
C ILE A 332 14.80 16.40 -4.87
N SER A 333 15.42 17.55 -4.61
CA SER A 333 16.86 17.63 -4.33
C SER A 333 17.25 16.74 -3.16
N TRP A 334 16.45 16.72 -2.09
CA TRP A 334 16.70 15.91 -0.91
C TRP A 334 16.49 14.41 -1.17
N ARG A 335 15.44 14.03 -1.89
CA ARG A 335 15.19 12.64 -2.30
C ARG A 335 16.37 12.11 -3.10
N ASP A 336 16.80 12.85 -4.11
CA ASP A 336 17.85 12.43 -5.04
C ASP A 336 19.20 12.29 -4.33
N GLU A 337 19.53 13.23 -3.43
CA GLU A 337 20.74 13.16 -2.60
C GLU A 337 20.81 11.87 -1.77
N LEU A 338 19.68 11.41 -1.24
CA LEU A 338 19.60 10.24 -0.36
C LEU A 338 19.10 8.97 -1.06
N SER A 339 18.87 9.01 -2.37
CA SER A 339 18.32 7.89 -3.15
C SER A 339 17.04 7.29 -2.54
N ILE A 340 16.16 8.16 -2.01
CA ILE A 340 14.89 7.74 -1.39
C ILE A 340 13.90 7.38 -2.50
N HIS A 341 13.17 6.28 -2.32
CA HIS A 341 12.10 5.91 -3.25
C HIS A 341 11.04 7.03 -3.33
N GLU A 342 10.69 7.52 -4.51
CA GLU A 342 9.82 8.69 -4.70
C GLU A 342 8.44 8.52 -4.04
N ARG A 343 7.91 7.29 -4.04
CA ARG A 343 6.64 6.93 -3.40
C ARG A 343 6.67 6.84 -1.87
N SER A 344 7.83 7.04 -1.24
CA SER A 344 8.01 6.95 0.21
C SER A 344 8.27 8.31 0.89
N VAL A 345 8.53 9.34 0.10
CA VAL A 345 9.02 10.65 0.58
C VAL A 345 8.07 11.29 1.58
N ASP A 346 6.76 11.27 1.33
CA ASP A 346 5.77 11.85 2.22
C ASP A 346 5.78 11.19 3.62
N TRP A 347 5.98 9.88 3.66
CA TRP A 347 6.11 9.11 4.90
C TRP A 347 7.40 9.44 5.64
N VAL A 348 8.55 9.50 4.94
CA VAL A 348 9.84 9.81 5.57
C VAL A 348 9.83 11.22 6.16
N LEU A 349 9.24 12.20 5.45
CA LEU A 349 9.08 13.56 5.98
C LEU A 349 8.16 13.59 7.21
N TRP A 350 7.07 12.81 7.20
CA TRP A 350 6.24 12.64 8.39
C TRP A 350 7.02 12.03 9.56
N ALA A 351 7.77 10.96 9.33
CA ALA A 351 8.55 10.26 10.36
C ALA A 351 9.61 11.17 10.97
N ALA A 352 10.37 11.90 10.13
CA ALA A 352 11.34 12.90 10.59
C ALA A 352 10.69 13.99 11.47
N CYS A 353 9.50 14.46 11.09
CA CYS A 353 8.73 15.41 11.88
C CYS A 353 8.31 14.82 13.25
N GLU A 354 7.83 13.58 13.28
CA GLU A 354 7.38 12.91 14.51
C GLU A 354 8.56 12.57 15.44
N LEU A 355 9.72 12.13 14.93
CA LEU A 355 10.93 11.87 15.73
C LEU A 355 11.36 13.08 16.58
N VAL A 356 11.13 14.29 16.07
CA VAL A 356 11.48 15.53 16.79
C VAL A 356 10.35 16.00 17.68
N ASN A 357 9.11 16.02 17.16
CA ASN A 357 8.00 16.68 17.85
C ASN A 357 7.20 15.75 18.78
N ASN A 358 7.30 14.44 18.56
CA ASN A 358 6.55 13.42 19.28
C ASN A 358 7.34 12.09 19.25
N PRO A 359 8.51 12.02 19.92
CA PRO A 359 9.39 10.86 19.86
C PRO A 359 8.75 9.58 20.41
N ASN A 360 7.64 9.69 21.15
CA ASN A 360 6.88 8.56 21.69
C ASN A 360 5.63 8.23 20.85
N ASN A 361 5.56 8.70 19.60
CA ASN A 361 4.47 8.34 18.70
C ASN A 361 4.45 6.81 18.53
N ARG A 362 3.38 6.19 19.04
CA ARG A 362 3.22 4.73 19.04
C ARG A 362 3.35 4.11 17.64
N TYR A 363 2.81 4.76 16.61
CA TYR A 363 2.86 4.24 15.25
C TYR A 363 4.30 4.27 14.71
N LEU A 364 4.98 5.40 14.86
CA LEU A 364 6.37 5.51 14.43
C LEU A 364 7.29 4.53 15.19
N ARG A 365 7.07 4.37 16.50
CA ARG A 365 7.81 3.40 17.31
C ARG A 365 7.63 1.98 16.80
N ALA A 366 6.41 1.60 16.41
CA ALA A 366 6.19 0.29 15.80
C ALA A 366 7.06 0.07 14.55
N TYR A 367 7.22 1.09 13.69
CA TYR A 367 8.13 1.02 12.53
C TYR A 367 9.60 0.93 12.94
N ILE A 368 10.03 1.74 13.92
CA ILE A 368 11.41 1.73 14.44
C ILE A 368 11.77 0.35 14.99
N ASP A 369 10.86 -0.23 15.76
CA ASP A 369 11.02 -1.52 16.44
C ASP A 369 10.77 -2.72 15.51
N GLY A 370 10.34 -2.48 14.27
CA GLY A 370 10.01 -3.52 13.30
C GLY A 370 8.77 -4.35 13.64
N SER A 371 7.90 -3.85 14.52
CA SER A 371 6.67 -4.50 15.00
C SER A 371 5.41 -4.11 14.22
N VAL A 372 5.57 -3.40 13.09
CA VAL A 372 4.46 -3.19 12.14
C VAL A 372 4.24 -4.49 11.39
N GLU A 373 3.07 -5.07 11.62
CA GLU A 373 2.53 -6.23 10.91
C GLU A 373 1.84 -5.80 9.61
#